data_AF-A0A2D6R7U2-F1
#
_entry.id   AF-A0A2D6R7U2-F1
#
_cell.length_a   1.000
_cell.length_b   1.000
_cell.length_c   1.000
_cell.angle_alpha   90.00
_cell.angle_beta   90.00
_cell.angle_gamma   90.00
#
_symmetry.space_group_name_H-M   'P 1'
#
loop_
_entity.id
_entity.type
_entity.pdbx_description
1 polymer ?
#
loop_
_entity_poly.entity_id
_entity_poly.type
_entity_poly.pdbx_seq_one_letter_code
_entity_poly.pdbx_strand_id
1 'polypeptide(L)'
;MDDEQPKIVFRTLIEVIGKPKEHVETALKGYLEKIGADERYTVLKKELADIKKQDGEQELWAIFAELEVEAREIPHIVSFCFDYMPSIIEVISPKSLVFDDVTTSHFLNDLQTRLHQIDMLTKQMRMENDALKHNTKALTRNYVLMLLSKSPMSAEELGKFTGIRDTNELADFLDFFIDKGTIDLKEGKYYLTKKT
;
A
#
# COMPACT_ATOMS: atom_id res chain seq x y z
N MET A 1 -8.87 42.78 21.89
CA MET A 1 -8.73 41.63 22.80
C MET A 1 -8.38 40.48 21.90
N ASP A 2 -7.14 40.01 21.95
CA ASP A 2 -6.74 38.80 21.22
C ASP A 2 -7.52 37.64 21.84
N ASP A 3 -8.52 37.16 21.11
CA ASP A 3 -9.27 35.97 21.49
C ASP A 3 -8.38 34.78 21.14
N GLU A 4 -7.58 34.31 22.11
CA GLU A 4 -6.80 33.08 21.96
C GLU A 4 -7.79 31.94 21.68
N GLN A 5 -7.81 31.46 20.43
CA GLN A 5 -8.65 30.31 20.07
C GLN A 5 -8.33 29.14 21.03
N PRO A 6 -9.35 28.48 21.58
CA PRO A 6 -9.13 27.39 22.52
C PRO A 6 -8.37 26.27 21.84
N LYS A 7 -7.26 25.86 22.45
CA LYS A 7 -6.43 24.78 21.95
C LYS A 7 -7.23 23.48 21.81
N ILE A 8 -6.95 22.74 20.76
CA ILE A 8 -7.67 21.52 20.43
C ILE A 8 -6.87 20.34 20.97
N VAL A 9 -7.48 19.58 21.87
CA VAL A 9 -6.91 18.35 22.41
C VAL A 9 -7.64 17.18 21.78
N PHE A 10 -6.90 16.25 21.20
CA PHE A 10 -7.45 15.05 20.59
C PHE A 10 -6.67 13.81 21.01
N ARG A 11 -7.38 12.69 21.08
CA ARG A 11 -6.80 11.36 21.25
C ARG A 11 -6.71 10.66 19.91
N THR A 12 -5.64 9.93 19.70
CA THR A 12 -5.36 9.26 18.43
C THR A 12 -4.67 7.92 18.66
N LEU A 13 -4.93 6.96 17.76
CA LEU A 13 -4.23 5.68 17.72
C LEU A 13 -3.40 5.61 16.44
N ILE A 14 -2.09 5.43 16.57
CA ILE A 14 -1.20 5.18 15.44
C ILE A 14 -0.81 3.71 15.46
N GLU A 15 -1.03 3.02 14.35
CA GLU A 15 -0.71 1.60 14.19
C GLU A 15 0.33 1.42 13.08
N VAL A 16 1.30 0.54 13.32
CA VAL A 16 2.25 0.10 12.31
C VAL A 16 2.21 -1.41 12.22
N ILE A 17 1.95 -1.92 11.02
CA ILE A 17 1.95 -3.35 10.71
C ILE A 17 2.99 -3.62 9.62
N GLY A 18 3.82 -4.64 9.80
CA GLY A 18 4.81 -5.00 8.80
C GLY A 18 5.77 -6.10 9.19
N LYS A 19 6.89 -6.17 8.48
CA LYS A 19 7.99 -7.12 8.72
C LYS A 19 9.34 -6.52 8.32
N PRO A 20 10.44 -6.94 8.98
CA PRO A 20 10.49 -7.73 10.22
C PRO A 20 10.16 -6.86 11.45
N LYS A 21 10.09 -7.51 12.62
CA LYS A 21 9.67 -6.92 13.90
C LYS A 21 10.38 -5.61 14.23
N GLU A 22 11.70 -5.57 14.02
CA GLU A 22 12.56 -4.43 14.37
C GLU A 22 12.23 -3.19 13.54
N HIS A 23 11.88 -3.38 12.25
CA HIS A 23 11.49 -2.29 11.38
C HIS A 23 10.13 -1.69 11.78
N VAL A 24 9.21 -2.53 12.27
CA VAL A 24 7.90 -2.10 12.78
C VAL A 24 8.06 -1.22 14.03
N GLU A 25 8.87 -1.66 14.99
CA GLU A 25 9.16 -0.85 16.19
C GLU A 25 9.87 0.47 15.86
N THR A 26 10.86 0.41 14.95
CA THR A 26 11.65 1.59 14.56
C THR A 26 10.78 2.61 13.83
N ALA A 27 9.88 2.16 12.96
CA ALA A 27 8.96 3.03 12.23
C ALA A 27 8.02 3.77 13.19
N LEU A 28 7.39 3.05 14.14
CA LEU A 28 6.52 3.71 15.11
C LEU A 28 7.30 4.69 16.00
N LYS A 29 8.49 4.32 16.48
CA LYS A 29 9.36 5.25 17.23
C LYS A 29 9.68 6.50 16.42
N GLY A 30 10.02 6.35 15.14
CA GLY A 30 10.29 7.47 14.24
C GLY A 30 9.09 8.40 14.04
N TYR A 31 7.86 7.88 13.99
CA TYR A 31 6.66 8.72 13.97
C TYR A 31 6.51 9.50 15.28
N LEU A 32 6.68 8.84 16.42
CA LEU A 32 6.55 9.47 17.73
C LEU A 32 7.61 10.55 17.97
N GLU A 33 8.83 10.35 17.50
CA GLU A 33 9.90 11.35 17.53
C GLU A 33 9.57 12.55 16.65
N LYS A 34 9.10 12.32 15.41
CA LYS A 34 8.69 13.40 14.50
C LYS A 34 7.54 14.21 15.07
N ILE A 35 6.52 13.56 15.64
CA ILE A 35 5.39 14.24 16.28
C ILE A 35 5.87 15.09 17.47
N GLY A 36 6.77 14.56 18.29
CA GLY A 36 7.32 15.27 19.44
C GLY A 36 8.25 16.44 19.09
N ALA A 37 8.84 16.43 17.89
CA ALA A 37 9.72 17.49 17.39
C ALA A 37 8.98 18.57 16.58
N ASP A 38 7.73 18.34 16.21
CA ASP A 38 6.94 19.24 15.39
C ASP A 38 6.22 20.28 16.26
N GLU A 39 6.56 21.56 16.09
CA GLU A 39 6.04 22.68 16.87
C GLU A 39 4.52 22.88 16.73
N ARG A 40 3.89 22.26 15.72
CA ARG A 40 2.43 22.27 15.53
C ARG A 40 1.69 21.44 16.59
N TYR A 41 2.39 20.50 17.23
CA TYR A 41 1.80 19.54 18.15
C TYR A 41 2.47 19.60 19.53
N THR A 42 1.72 19.28 20.56
CA THR A 42 2.26 19.02 21.90
C THR A 42 1.70 17.70 22.41
N VAL A 43 2.57 16.70 22.59
CA VAL A 43 2.17 15.38 23.11
C VAL A 43 1.95 15.50 24.62
N LEU A 44 0.70 15.35 25.05
CA LEU A 44 0.30 15.42 26.45
C LEU A 44 0.43 14.06 27.15
N LYS A 45 0.04 12.99 26.44
CA LYS A 45 0.08 11.62 26.93
C LYS A 45 0.47 10.67 25.82
N LYS A 46 1.20 9.60 26.18
CA LYS A 46 1.62 8.55 25.27
C LYS A 46 1.58 7.20 25.98
N GLU A 47 0.86 6.26 25.38
CA GLU A 47 0.83 4.86 25.79
C GLU A 47 1.26 4.00 24.61
N LEU A 48 2.31 3.21 24.79
CA LEU A 48 2.82 2.29 23.77
C LEU A 48 2.42 0.88 24.15
N ALA A 49 1.79 0.17 23.23
CA ALA A 49 1.47 -1.23 23.43
C ALA A 49 2.61 -2.16 23.04
N ASP A 50 2.58 -3.37 23.59
CA ASP A 50 3.51 -4.42 23.21
C ASP A 50 3.27 -4.84 21.76
N ILE A 51 4.38 -5.02 21.05
CA ILE A 51 4.37 -5.57 19.70
C ILE A 51 3.86 -7.01 19.70
N LYS A 52 2.90 -7.29 18.83
CA LYS A 52 2.26 -8.61 18.71
C LYS A 52 2.43 -9.15 17.30
N LYS A 53 2.64 -10.46 17.20
CA LYS A 53 2.55 -11.16 15.92
C LYS A 53 1.06 -11.26 15.56
N GLN A 54 0.72 -10.92 14.33
CA GLN A 54 -0.64 -11.04 13.82
C GLN A 54 -0.92 -12.49 13.41
N ASP A 55 -2.13 -12.95 13.69
CA ASP A 55 -2.59 -14.28 13.29
C ASP A 55 -2.96 -14.26 11.80
N GLY A 56 -2.25 -15.04 10.99
CA GLY A 56 -2.48 -15.12 9.55
C GLY A 56 -1.45 -15.99 8.82
N GLU A 57 -1.67 -16.21 7.52
CA GLU A 57 -0.73 -16.97 6.67
C GLU A 57 0.63 -16.28 6.50
N GLN A 58 0.68 -14.96 6.73
CA GLN A 58 1.89 -14.15 6.64
C GLN A 58 2.38 -13.76 8.02
N GLU A 59 3.69 -13.93 8.28
CA GLU A 59 4.32 -13.48 9.53
C GLU A 59 4.44 -11.96 9.57
N LEU A 60 3.39 -11.29 10.08
CA LEU A 60 3.35 -9.85 10.28
C LEU A 60 3.40 -9.51 11.76
N TRP A 61 4.03 -8.38 12.07
CA TRP A 61 4.08 -7.80 13.41
C TRP A 61 3.32 -6.49 13.42
N ALA A 62 2.60 -6.24 14.50
CA ALA A 62 1.82 -5.04 14.71
C ALA A 62 2.17 -4.40 16.06
N ILE A 63 2.27 -3.08 16.08
CA ILE A 63 2.44 -2.28 17.29
C ILE A 63 1.57 -1.04 17.16
N PHE A 64 1.00 -0.60 18.28
CA PHE A 64 0.18 0.61 18.33
C PHE A 64 0.62 1.55 19.44
N ALA A 65 0.47 2.85 19.20
CA ALA A 65 0.62 3.90 20.19
C ALA A 65 -0.66 4.71 20.29
N GLU A 66 -1.16 4.87 21.51
CA GLU A 66 -2.22 5.80 21.83
C GLU A 66 -1.60 7.12 22.31
N LEU A 67 -2.03 8.23 21.73
CA LEU A 67 -1.52 9.56 22.05
C LEU A 67 -2.67 10.49 22.39
N GLU A 68 -2.44 11.37 23.36
CA GLU A 68 -3.21 12.60 23.52
C GLU A 68 -2.33 13.76 23.07
N VAL A 69 -2.82 14.51 22.09
CA VAL A 69 -2.06 15.55 21.39
C VAL A 69 -2.87 16.85 21.43
N GLU A 70 -2.17 17.94 21.73
CA GLU A 70 -2.68 19.30 21.61
C GLU A 70 -2.22 19.89 20.26
N ALA A 71 -3.16 20.50 19.54
CA ALA A 71 -2.92 21.28 18.33
C ALA A 71 -3.61 22.64 18.43
N ARG A 72 -3.02 23.66 17.80
CA ARG A 72 -3.57 25.03 17.83
C ARG A 72 -4.78 25.24 16.92
N GLU A 73 -4.80 24.56 15.78
CA GLU A 73 -5.78 24.83 14.72
C GLU A 73 -6.23 23.51 14.06
N ILE A 74 -7.45 23.50 13.53
CA ILE A 74 -8.00 22.32 12.82
C ILE A 74 -7.14 21.88 11.63
N PRO A 75 -6.61 22.78 10.78
CA PRO A 75 -5.70 22.38 9.70
C PRO A 75 -4.49 21.55 10.16
N HIS A 76 -4.00 21.72 11.40
CA HIS A 76 -2.94 20.89 11.94
C HIS A 76 -3.42 19.47 12.24
N ILE A 77 -4.64 19.27 12.75
CA ILE A 77 -5.21 17.92 12.94
C ILE A 77 -5.38 17.22 11.60
N VAL A 78 -5.82 17.95 10.58
CA VAL A 78 -5.98 17.40 9.23
C VAL A 78 -4.63 17.01 8.64
N SER A 79 -3.61 17.86 8.81
CA SER A 79 -2.23 17.54 8.44
C SER A 79 -1.73 16.30 9.18
N PHE A 80 -2.02 16.19 10.48
CA PHE A 80 -1.70 15.01 11.29
C PHE A 80 -2.33 13.74 10.70
N CYS A 81 -3.60 13.80 10.25
CA CYS A 81 -4.26 12.67 9.59
C CYS A 81 -3.52 12.20 8.34
N PHE A 82 -3.01 13.14 7.52
CA PHE A 82 -2.33 12.79 6.28
C PHE A 82 -0.88 12.36 6.50
N ASP A 83 -0.18 12.98 7.45
CA ASP A 83 1.24 12.72 7.71
C ASP A 83 1.44 11.39 8.46
N TYR A 84 0.52 11.04 9.36
CA TYR A 84 0.67 9.88 10.26
C TYR A 84 -0.42 8.82 10.13
N MET A 85 -1.48 9.07 9.35
CA MET A 85 -2.57 8.13 9.06
C MET A 85 -3.05 7.34 10.28
N PRO A 86 -3.52 8.02 11.34
CA PRO A 86 -4.00 7.33 12.52
C PRO A 86 -5.27 6.52 12.21
N SER A 87 -5.44 5.40 12.92
CA SER A 87 -6.62 4.54 12.80
C SER A 87 -7.87 5.20 13.39
N ILE A 88 -7.71 6.13 14.33
CA ILE A 88 -8.80 6.91 14.94
C ILE A 88 -8.30 8.28 15.39
N ILE A 89 -9.17 9.29 15.30
CA ILE A 89 -9.02 10.58 15.97
C ILE A 89 -10.32 10.88 16.73
N GLU A 90 -10.18 11.25 17.99
CA GLU A 90 -11.27 11.67 18.87
C GLU A 90 -10.93 13.03 19.50
N VAL A 91 -11.72 14.07 19.20
CA VAL A 91 -11.53 15.39 19.81
C VAL A 91 -12.06 15.37 21.25
N ILE A 92 -11.18 15.63 22.22
CA ILE A 92 -11.50 15.70 23.65
C ILE A 92 -11.97 17.11 24.02
N SER A 93 -11.33 18.14 23.47
CA SER A 93 -11.61 19.55 23.74
C SER A 93 -11.22 20.41 22.54
N PRO A 94 -11.92 21.52 22.26
CA PRO A 94 -13.13 22.01 22.93
C PRO A 94 -14.38 21.19 22.55
N LYS A 95 -15.47 21.34 23.32
CA LYS A 95 -16.76 20.67 23.04
C LYS A 95 -17.41 21.12 21.73
N SER A 96 -17.09 22.33 21.28
CA SER A 96 -17.58 22.91 20.04
C SER A 96 -16.43 23.55 19.30
N LEU A 97 -16.31 23.21 18.02
CA LEU A 97 -15.40 23.86 17.10
C LEU A 97 -16.19 24.87 16.28
N VAL A 98 -15.69 26.11 16.22
CA VAL A 98 -16.30 27.16 15.41
C VAL A 98 -15.54 27.24 14.09
N PHE A 99 -16.27 27.11 12.99
CA PHE A 99 -15.73 27.28 11.64
C PHE A 99 -16.43 28.48 11.00
N ASP A 100 -15.65 29.46 10.55
CA ASP A 100 -16.14 30.49 9.65
C ASP A 100 -16.07 30.01 8.19
N ASP A 101 -16.60 30.81 7.27
CA ASP A 101 -16.66 30.53 5.84
C ASP A 101 -15.25 30.38 5.24
N VAL A 102 -14.30 31.21 5.67
CA VAL A 102 -12.90 31.18 5.23
C VAL A 102 -12.23 29.88 5.67
N THR A 103 -12.29 29.54 6.95
CA THR A 103 -11.69 28.32 7.54
C THR A 103 -12.31 27.07 6.95
N THR A 104 -13.64 27.05 6.77
CA THR A 104 -14.34 25.94 6.13
C THR A 104 -13.86 25.75 4.69
N SER A 105 -13.75 26.83 3.93
CA SER A 105 -13.30 26.78 2.54
C SER A 105 -11.85 26.29 2.44
N HIS A 106 -10.96 26.76 3.31
CA HIS A 106 -9.58 26.25 3.38
C HIS A 106 -9.54 24.77 3.70
N PHE A 107 -10.26 24.32 4.73
CA PHE A 107 -10.34 22.91 5.10
C PHE A 107 -10.80 22.02 3.94
N LEU A 108 -11.89 22.40 3.26
CA LEU A 108 -12.43 21.63 2.14
C LEU A 108 -11.46 21.59 0.94
N ASN A 109 -10.78 22.71 0.65
CA ASN A 109 -9.81 22.77 -0.44
C ASN A 109 -8.57 21.92 -0.16
N ASP A 110 -8.07 21.92 1.08
CA ASP A 110 -6.92 21.10 1.48
C ASP A 110 -7.27 19.61 1.43
N LEU A 111 -8.44 19.24 1.97
CA LEU A 111 -8.97 17.88 1.88
C LEU A 111 -9.10 17.43 0.42
N GLN A 112 -9.69 18.26 -0.44
CA GLN A 112 -9.87 17.97 -1.86
C GLN A 112 -8.52 17.81 -2.58
N THR A 113 -7.54 18.67 -2.26
CA THR A 113 -6.19 18.59 -2.82
C THR A 113 -5.53 17.26 -2.48
N ARG A 114 -5.62 16.82 -1.22
CA ARG A 114 -5.06 15.54 -0.76
C ARG A 114 -5.77 14.34 -1.39
N LEU A 115 -7.10 14.35 -1.45
CA LEU A 115 -7.87 13.30 -2.12
C LEU A 115 -7.52 13.21 -3.61
N HIS A 116 -7.37 14.36 -4.29
CA HIS A 116 -6.97 14.39 -5.69
C HIS A 116 -5.55 13.86 -5.91
N GLN A 117 -4.60 14.18 -5.03
CA GLN A 117 -3.25 13.62 -5.08
C GLN A 117 -3.26 12.09 -4.93
N ILE A 118 -4.02 11.56 -3.97
CA ILE A 118 -4.15 10.11 -3.76
C ILE A 118 -4.80 9.43 -4.98
N ASP A 119 -5.85 10.03 -5.56
CA ASP A 119 -6.50 9.52 -6.77
C ASP A 119 -5.52 9.48 -7.96
N MET A 120 -4.73 10.54 -8.16
CA MET A 120 -3.71 10.59 -9.21
C MET A 120 -2.62 9.54 -9.02
N LEU A 121 -2.11 9.37 -7.79
CA LEU A 121 -1.13 8.34 -7.45
C LEU A 121 -1.70 6.94 -7.78
N THR A 122 -2.94 6.67 -7.37
CA THR A 122 -3.61 5.39 -7.58
C THR A 122 -3.81 5.10 -9.06
N LYS A 123 -4.24 6.09 -9.85
CA LYS A 123 -4.39 5.98 -11.30
C LYS A 123 -3.05 5.70 -11.98
N GLN A 124 -2.01 6.43 -11.60
CA GLN A 124 -0.66 6.22 -12.14
C GLN A 124 -0.16 4.81 -11.83
N MET A 125 -0.24 4.37 -10.57
CA MET A 125 0.15 3.02 -10.16
C MET A 125 -0.62 1.94 -10.94
N ARG A 126 -1.93 2.14 -11.16
CA ARG A 126 -2.73 1.22 -11.96
C ARG A 126 -2.26 1.17 -13.40
N MET A 127 -2.02 2.31 -14.04
CA MET A 127 -1.52 2.39 -15.42
C MET A 127 -0.16 1.71 -15.56
N GLU A 128 0.77 1.97 -14.64
CA GLU A 128 2.09 1.35 -14.63
C GLU A 128 1.99 -0.17 -14.42
N ASN A 129 1.16 -0.62 -13.49
CA ASN A 129 0.94 -2.05 -13.24
C ASN A 129 0.29 -2.75 -14.44
N ASP A 130 -0.69 -2.11 -15.09
CA ASP A 130 -1.33 -2.65 -16.29
C ASP A 130 -0.35 -2.76 -17.46
N ALA A 131 0.51 -1.74 -17.66
CA ALA A 131 1.58 -1.77 -18.66
C ALA A 131 2.63 -2.85 -18.36
N LEU A 132 3.06 -2.98 -17.10
CA LEU A 132 3.98 -4.02 -16.65
C LEU A 132 3.40 -5.41 -16.86
N LYS A 133 2.14 -5.65 -16.46
CA LYS A 133 1.44 -6.91 -16.69
C LYS A 133 1.36 -7.24 -18.18
N HIS A 134 1.05 -6.26 -19.03
CA HIS A 134 1.00 -6.47 -20.47
C HIS A 134 2.38 -6.87 -21.03
N ASN A 135 3.43 -6.13 -20.67
CA ASN A 135 4.79 -6.38 -21.13
C ASN A 135 5.33 -7.73 -20.61
N THR A 136 5.10 -8.06 -19.34
CA THR A 136 5.49 -9.35 -18.77
C THR A 136 4.81 -10.50 -19.48
N LYS A 137 3.49 -10.41 -19.76
CA LYS A 137 2.78 -11.43 -20.54
C LYS A 137 3.38 -11.61 -21.94
N ALA A 138 3.70 -10.51 -22.62
CA ALA A 138 4.31 -10.54 -23.96
C ALA A 138 5.73 -11.13 -23.94
N LEU A 139 6.56 -10.78 -22.94
CA LEU A 139 7.90 -11.33 -22.76
C LEU A 139 7.87 -12.82 -22.46
N THR A 140 7.02 -13.25 -21.51
CA THR A 140 6.84 -14.67 -21.18
C THR A 140 6.38 -15.44 -22.41
N ARG A 141 5.42 -14.90 -23.18
CA ARG A 141 4.98 -15.49 -24.46
C ARG A 141 6.16 -15.70 -25.40
N ASN A 142 6.90 -14.65 -25.69
CA ASN A 142 8.00 -14.71 -26.66
C ASN A 142 9.08 -15.68 -26.19
N TYR A 143 9.35 -15.73 -24.89
CA TYR A 143 10.33 -16.61 -24.31
C TYR A 143 9.91 -18.08 -24.38
N VAL A 144 8.65 -18.41 -24.04
CA VAL A 144 8.10 -19.78 -24.20
C VAL A 144 8.18 -20.23 -25.65
N LEU A 145 7.76 -19.40 -26.61
CA LEU A 145 7.83 -19.74 -28.03
C LEU A 145 9.29 -19.95 -28.50
N MET A 146 10.22 -19.13 -28.01
CA MET A 146 11.65 -19.30 -28.29
C MET A 146 12.18 -20.64 -27.73
N LEU A 147 11.82 -21.00 -26.50
CA LEU A 147 12.22 -22.28 -25.90
C LEU A 147 11.66 -23.47 -26.70
N LEU A 148 10.38 -23.44 -27.04
CA LEU A 148 9.73 -24.49 -27.83
C LEU A 148 10.23 -24.57 -29.27
N SER A 149 10.76 -23.47 -29.83
CA SER A 149 11.41 -23.49 -31.14
C SER A 149 12.73 -24.27 -31.16
N LYS A 150 13.42 -24.37 -30.00
CA LYS A 150 14.66 -25.13 -29.85
C LYS A 150 14.39 -26.61 -29.62
N SER A 151 13.43 -26.93 -28.76
CA SER A 151 13.05 -28.31 -28.44
C SER A 151 11.67 -28.36 -27.80
N PRO A 152 10.88 -29.44 -28.02
CA PRO A 152 9.65 -29.69 -27.27
C PRO A 152 9.95 -29.85 -25.77
N MET A 153 9.15 -29.22 -24.92
CA MET A 153 9.35 -29.19 -23.46
C MET A 153 8.04 -29.50 -22.73
N SER A 154 8.14 -30.12 -21.56
CA SER A 154 7.05 -30.28 -20.60
C SER A 154 6.76 -28.98 -19.83
N ALA A 155 5.63 -28.93 -19.13
CA ALA A 155 5.30 -27.79 -18.25
C ALA A 155 6.35 -27.58 -17.15
N GLU A 156 6.91 -28.65 -16.58
CA GLU A 156 7.92 -28.55 -15.53
C GLU A 156 9.24 -27.95 -16.04
N GLU A 157 9.67 -28.35 -17.24
CA GLU A 157 10.85 -27.79 -17.89
C GLU A 157 10.65 -26.31 -18.22
N LEU A 158 9.49 -25.95 -18.77
CA LEU A 158 9.13 -24.56 -19.05
C LEU A 158 9.07 -23.72 -17.76
N GLY A 159 8.52 -24.25 -16.66
CA GLY A 159 8.47 -23.57 -15.36
C GLY A 159 9.86 -23.24 -14.82
N LYS A 160 10.83 -24.17 -14.96
CA LYS A 160 12.24 -23.95 -14.57
C LYS A 160 12.89 -22.82 -15.37
N PHE A 161 12.62 -22.72 -16.67
CA PHE A 161 13.21 -21.67 -17.50
C PHE A 161 12.51 -20.32 -17.36
N THR A 162 11.18 -20.31 -17.28
CA THR A 162 10.35 -19.08 -17.21
C THR A 162 10.27 -18.46 -15.82
N GLY A 163 10.60 -19.23 -14.78
CA GLY A 163 10.49 -18.80 -13.39
C GLY A 163 9.07 -18.86 -12.83
N ILE A 164 8.10 -19.37 -13.59
CA ILE A 164 6.73 -19.61 -13.14
C ILE A 164 6.73 -20.93 -12.34
N ARG A 165 6.63 -20.80 -11.02
CA ARG A 165 6.72 -21.93 -10.07
C ARG A 165 5.42 -22.71 -9.96
N ASP A 166 4.30 -22.05 -10.19
CA ASP A 166 3.00 -22.70 -10.20
C ASP A 166 2.73 -23.31 -11.58
N THR A 167 2.72 -24.64 -11.62
CA THR A 167 2.46 -25.39 -12.85
C THR A 167 1.04 -25.22 -13.37
N ASN A 168 0.07 -24.87 -12.52
CA ASN A 168 -1.31 -24.60 -12.94
C ASN A 168 -1.41 -23.24 -13.63
N GLU A 169 -0.78 -22.19 -13.07
CA GLU A 169 -0.73 -20.88 -13.73
C GLU A 169 -0.02 -20.95 -15.08
N LEU A 170 1.02 -21.79 -15.19
CA LEU A 170 1.71 -22.03 -16.45
C LEU A 170 0.82 -22.81 -17.43
N ALA A 171 0.08 -23.82 -16.97
CA ALA A 171 -0.86 -24.57 -17.80
C ALA A 171 -1.96 -23.66 -18.36
N ASP A 172 -2.60 -22.84 -17.52
CA ASP A 172 -3.60 -21.86 -17.94
C ASP A 172 -3.04 -20.88 -18.98
N PHE A 173 -1.77 -20.48 -18.81
CA PHE A 173 -1.07 -19.64 -19.78
C PHE A 173 -0.80 -20.38 -21.11
N LEU A 174 -0.48 -21.67 -21.08
CA LEU A 174 -0.21 -22.49 -22.25
C LEU A 174 -1.49 -22.85 -23.03
N ASP A 175 -2.61 -23.04 -22.34
CA ASP A 175 -3.91 -23.31 -22.96
C ASP A 175 -4.31 -22.19 -23.94
N PHE A 176 -4.03 -20.94 -23.60
CA PHE A 176 -4.23 -19.81 -24.52
C PHE A 176 -3.48 -19.97 -25.86
N PHE A 177 -2.32 -20.64 -25.88
CA PHE A 177 -1.56 -20.89 -27.10
C PHE A 177 -2.05 -22.12 -27.85
N ILE A 178 -2.58 -23.12 -27.14
CA ILE A 178 -3.25 -24.28 -27.74
C ILE A 178 -4.52 -23.81 -28.45
N ASP A 179 -5.34 -23.00 -27.79
CA ASP A 179 -6.57 -22.41 -28.34
C ASP A 179 -6.29 -21.57 -29.60
N LYS A 180 -5.17 -20.84 -29.60
CA LYS A 180 -4.70 -20.07 -30.76
C LYS A 180 -4.00 -20.92 -31.82
N GLY A 181 -3.89 -22.23 -31.61
CA GLY A 181 -3.21 -23.17 -32.50
C GLY A 181 -1.74 -22.85 -32.74
N THR A 182 -1.08 -22.17 -31.80
CA THR A 182 0.34 -21.76 -31.88
C THR A 182 1.27 -22.83 -31.28
N ILE A 183 0.76 -23.58 -30.30
CA ILE A 183 1.44 -24.76 -29.74
C ILE A 183 0.46 -25.95 -29.72
N ASP A 184 1.01 -27.15 -29.59
CA ASP A 184 0.26 -28.42 -29.51
C ASP A 184 0.83 -29.28 -28.38
N LEU A 185 0.00 -30.08 -27.73
CA LEU A 185 0.39 -30.94 -26.61
C LEU A 185 0.35 -32.40 -27.07
N LYS A 186 1.51 -33.05 -27.13
CA LYS A 186 1.64 -34.48 -27.48
C LYS A 186 2.49 -35.18 -26.45
N GLU A 187 2.02 -36.32 -25.95
CA GLU A 187 2.79 -37.16 -25.02
C GLU A 187 3.33 -36.39 -23.79
N GLY A 188 2.56 -35.40 -23.30
CA GLY A 188 2.95 -34.57 -22.14
C GLY A 188 3.98 -33.48 -22.44
N LYS A 189 4.32 -33.22 -23.71
CA LYS A 189 5.21 -32.15 -24.14
C LYS A 189 4.52 -31.18 -25.09
N TYR A 190 4.88 -29.90 -24.97
CA TYR A 190 4.40 -28.83 -25.83
C TYR A 190 5.31 -28.70 -27.05
N TYR A 191 4.71 -28.49 -28.22
CA TYR A 191 5.35 -28.38 -29.52
C TYR A 191 4.89 -27.11 -30.21
N LEU A 192 5.78 -26.43 -30.94
CA LEU A 192 5.38 -25.31 -31.80
C LEU A 192 4.71 -25.85 -33.09
N THR A 193 3.51 -25.40 -33.41
CA THR A 193 2.71 -25.91 -34.56
C THR A 193 3.12 -25.31 -35.91
N LYS A 194 3.73 -24.13 -35.91
CA LYS A 194 4.34 -23.49 -37.09
C LYS A 194 5.63 -22.77 -36.69
N LYS A 195 6.72 -23.03 -37.43
CA LYS A 195 7.91 -22.16 -37.40
C LYS A 195 7.50 -20.78 -37.91
N THR A 196 7.44 -19.80 -37.01
CA THR A 196 7.61 -18.38 -37.37
C THR A 196 9.05 -18.14 -37.81
#